data_AF-A0A951J403-F1
#
_entry.id   AF-A0A951J403-F1
#
_cell.length_a   1.000
_cell.length_b   1.000
_cell.length_c   1.000
_cell.angle_alpha   90.00
_cell.angle_beta   90.00
_cell.angle_gamma   90.00
#
_symmetry.space_group_name_H-M   'P 1'
#
loop_
_entity.id
_entity.type
_entity.pdbx_description
1 polymer ?
#
loop_
_entity_poly.entity_id
_entity_poly.type
_entity_poly.pdbx_seq_one_letter_code
_entity_poly.pdbx_strand_id
1 'polypeptide(L)' 'NNPAVLEKLKSIIKSSDGPVTFDGTAFKYSDSEGNSQTLTLVDLVKTHETLTTLTKGNAGTYTYKSENDSEVVIDVVGDV' A
#
# COMPACT_ATOMS: atom_id res chain seq x y z
N ASN A 1 -8.17 0.63 7.80
CA ASN A 1 -8.16 2.10 7.62
C ASN A 1 -6.70 2.53 7.59
N ASN A 2 -6.25 3.21 6.54
CA ASN A 2 -4.86 3.63 6.39
C ASN A 2 -4.76 5.18 6.50
N PRO A 3 -4.35 5.72 7.65
CA PRO A 3 -4.26 7.16 7.87
C PRO A 3 -3.31 7.89 6.91
N ALA A 4 -2.27 7.21 6.41
CA ALA A 4 -1.28 7.82 5.53
C ALA A 4 -1.86 8.18 4.15
N VAL A 5 -2.82 7.39 3.64
CA VAL A 5 -3.56 7.71 2.41
C VAL A 5 -4.36 9.00 2.59
N LEU A 6 -5.02 9.16 3.75
CA LEU A 6 -5.78 10.37 4.06
C LEU A 6 -4.85 11.59 4.14
N GLU A 7 -3.72 11.50 4.82
CA GLU A 7 -2.76 12.61 4.90
C GLU A 7 -2.18 12.98 3.54
N LYS A 8 -1.91 11.99 2.67
CA LYS A 8 -1.47 12.24 1.30
C LYS A 8 -2.52 12.99 0.49
N LEU A 9 -3.79 12.56 0.56
CA LEU A 9 -4.90 13.24 -0.11
C LEU A 9 -5.10 14.68 0.41
N LYS A 10 -5.00 14.91 1.73
CA LYS A 10 -5.04 16.26 2.31
C LYS A 10 -3.89 17.13 1.80
N SER A 11 -2.69 16.57 1.64
CA SER A 11 -1.53 17.30 1.10
C SER A 11 -1.80 17.76 -0.32
N ILE A 12 -2.39 16.92 -1.16
CA ILE A 12 -2.74 17.28 -2.55
C ILE A 12 -3.70 18.46 -2.58
N ILE A 13 -4.76 18.41 -1.78
CA ILE A 13 -5.78 19.49 -1.72
C ILE A 13 -5.16 20.81 -1.25
N LYS A 14 -4.14 20.77 -0.38
CA LYS A 14 -3.42 21.97 0.07
C LYS A 14 -2.46 22.52 -0.97
N SER A 15 -1.85 21.64 -1.77
CA SER A 15 -0.86 22.01 -2.78
C SER A 15 -1.48 22.35 -4.14
N SER A 16 -2.73 21.96 -4.38
CA SER A 16 -3.41 22.22 -5.65
C SER A 16 -3.81 23.68 -5.79
N ASP A 17 -3.44 24.29 -6.91
CA ASP A 17 -3.94 25.58 -7.37
C ASP A 17 -5.04 25.35 -8.42
N GLY A 18 -6.24 25.04 -7.93
CA GLY A 18 -7.39 24.71 -8.75
C GLY A 18 -8.03 23.36 -8.39
N PRO A 19 -8.96 22.86 -9.23
CA PRO A 19 -9.68 21.63 -8.94
C PRO A 19 -8.79 20.41 -9.03
N VAL A 20 -8.96 19.49 -8.08
CA VAL A 20 -8.44 18.13 -8.17
C VAL A 20 -9.50 17.27 -8.86
N THR A 21 -9.13 16.62 -9.96
CA THR A 21 -10.03 15.73 -10.71
C THR A 21 -9.60 14.28 -10.59
N PHE A 22 -10.54 13.35 -10.65
CA PHE A 22 -10.27 11.92 -10.72
C PHE A 22 -10.92 11.34 -11.98
N ASP A 23 -10.12 10.74 -12.84
CA ASP A 23 -10.56 10.21 -14.14
C ASP A 23 -10.88 8.71 -14.13
N GLY A 24 -10.95 8.11 -12.94
CA GLY A 24 -11.10 6.66 -12.76
C GLY A 24 -9.77 5.92 -12.61
N THR A 25 -8.64 6.55 -12.98
CA THR A 25 -7.29 5.96 -12.87
C THR A 25 -6.39 6.77 -11.97
N ALA A 26 -6.40 8.09 -12.09
CA ALA A 26 -5.51 8.99 -11.37
C ALA A 26 -6.19 10.27 -10.92
N PHE A 27 -5.69 10.81 -9.81
CA PHE A 27 -5.93 12.19 -9.39
C PHE A 27 -5.00 13.12 -10.17
N LYS A 28 -5.56 14.19 -10.72
CA LYS A 28 -4.84 15.21 -11.49
C LYS A 28 -5.15 16.59 -10.95
N TYR A 29 -4.11 17.41 -10.81
CA TYR A 29 -4.19 18.78 -10.33
C TYR A 29 -2.99 19.59 -10.84
N SER A 30 -3.12 20.92 -10.86
CA SER A 30 -1.97 21.83 -11.02
C SER A 30 -1.51 22.29 -9.65
N ASP A 31 -0.20 22.40 -9.42
CA ASP A 31 0.33 23.02 -8.20
C ASP A 31 0.38 24.55 -8.32
N SER A 32 0.80 25.22 -7.25
CA SER A 32 0.94 26.69 -7.17
C SER A 32 1.96 27.28 -8.14
N GLU A 33 2.80 26.45 -8.76
CA GLU A 33 3.75 26.86 -9.80
C GLU A 33 3.18 26.64 -11.21
N GLY A 34 1.96 26.12 -11.31
CA GLY A 34 1.28 25.79 -12.56
C GLY A 34 1.69 24.44 -13.15
N ASN A 35 2.49 23.63 -12.44
CA ASN A 35 2.91 22.33 -12.95
C ASN A 35 1.80 21.30 -12.78
N SER A 36 1.59 20.47 -13.81
CA SER A 36 0.64 19.35 -13.73
C SER A 36 1.21 18.21 -12.89
N GLN A 37 0.42 17.77 -11.92
CA GLN A 37 0.70 16.65 -11.04
C GLN A 37 -0.25 15.49 -11.33
N THR A 38 0.25 14.26 -11.23
CA THR A 38 -0.54 13.04 -11.40
C THR A 38 -0.22 12.07 -10.27
N LEU A 39 -1.26 11.51 -9.66
CA LEU A 39 -1.14 10.51 -8.61
C LEU A 39 -2.14 9.39 -8.82
N THR A 40 -1.68 8.15 -8.97
CA THR A 40 -2.57 7.00 -9.14
C THR A 40 -3.02 6.42 -7.80
N LEU A 41 -4.07 5.59 -7.82
CA LEU A 41 -4.46 4.81 -6.64
C LEU A 41 -3.34 3.84 -6.21
N VAL A 42 -2.59 3.29 -7.17
CA VAL A 42 -1.44 2.41 -6.89
C VAL A 42 -0.39 3.17 -6.09
N ASP A 43 -0.05 4.40 -6.47
CA ASP A 43 0.93 5.22 -5.74
C ASP A 43 0.48 5.52 -4.30
N LEU A 44 -0.83 5.66 -4.09
CA LEU A 44 -1.41 5.93 -2.77
C LEU A 44 -1.34 4.72 -1.83
N VAL A 45 -1.61 3.52 -2.34
CA VAL A 45 -1.77 2.33 -1.51
C VAL A 45 -0.52 1.47 -1.40
N LYS A 46 0.36 1.47 -2.41
CA LYS A 46 1.49 0.53 -2.54
C LYS A 46 2.44 0.53 -1.34
N THR A 47 2.77 1.70 -0.78
CA THR A 47 3.67 1.79 0.38
C THR A 47 3.02 1.38 1.70
N HIS A 48 1.74 1.02 1.66
CA HIS A 48 0.94 0.69 2.83
C HIS A 48 0.08 -0.56 2.62
N GLU A 49 0.44 -1.36 1.61
CA GLU A 49 -0.10 -2.70 1.47
C GLU A 49 0.44 -3.55 2.63
N THR A 50 -0.46 -4.33 3.22
CA THR A 50 -0.07 -5.35 4.20
C THR A 50 0.33 -6.62 3.45
N LEU A 51 1.55 -7.11 3.68
CA LEU A 51 2.03 -8.34 3.07
C LEU A 51 1.98 -9.48 4.10
N THR A 52 1.29 -10.56 3.74
CA THR A 52 1.42 -11.85 4.44
C THR A 52 2.28 -12.79 3.60
N THR A 53 3.10 -13.60 4.25
CA THR A 53 3.92 -14.60 3.55
C THR A 53 3.75 -15.97 4.18
N LEU A 54 3.92 -17.00 3.36
CA LEU A 54 4.06 -18.37 3.81
C LEU A 54 5.30 -18.94 3.13
N THR A 55 6.33 -19.22 3.92
CA THR A 55 7.62 -19.70 3.42
C THR A 55 7.82 -21.15 3.84
N LYS A 56 8.11 -22.04 2.88
CA LYS A 56 8.45 -23.45 3.18
C LYS A 56 9.83 -23.51 3.84
N GLY A 57 9.89 -24.17 4.99
CA GLY A 57 11.11 -24.55 5.69
C GLY A 57 11.53 -25.98 5.37
N ASN A 58 12.21 -26.63 6.31
CA ASN A 58 12.66 -28.02 6.18
C ASN A 58 11.68 -28.97 6.89
N ALA A 59 11.68 -30.25 6.49
CA ALA A 59 10.98 -31.33 7.20
C ALA A 59 9.50 -31.01 7.54
N GLY A 60 8.75 -30.49 6.57
CA GLY A 60 7.32 -30.20 6.75
C GLY A 60 6.99 -28.92 7.51
N THR A 61 7.99 -28.10 7.82
CA THR A 61 7.77 -26.81 8.49
C THR A 61 7.46 -25.69 7.50
N TYR A 62 6.62 -24.76 7.92
CA TYR A 62 6.29 -23.54 7.20
C TYR A 62 6.28 -22.35 8.16
N THR A 63 6.84 -21.23 7.73
CA THR A 63 6.76 -19.98 8.48
C THR A 63 5.69 -19.11 7.84
N TYR A 64 4.60 -18.89 8.56
CA TYR A 64 3.60 -17.87 8.24
C TYR A 64 4.03 -16.55 8.88
N LYS A 65 4.06 -15.48 8.10
CA LYS A 65 4.25 -14.11 8.59
C LYS A 65 2.96 -13.32 8.34
N SER A 66 2.33 -12.82 9.40
CA SER A 66 1.14 -11.97 9.31
C SER A 66 1.48 -10.52 8.96
N GLU A 67 0.45 -9.75 8.64
CA GLU A 67 0.50 -8.33 8.29
C GLU A 67 1.04 -7.41 9.39
N ASN A 68 1.10 -7.90 10.63
CA ASN A 68 1.64 -7.20 11.79
C ASN A 68 3.07 -7.68 12.15
N ASP A 69 3.74 -8.32 11.19
CA ASP A 69 5.09 -8.90 11.33
C ASP A 69 5.22 -10.04 12.36
N SER A 70 4.10 -10.58 12.89
CA SER A 70 4.16 -11.78 13.74
C SER A 70 4.43 -13.03 12.91
N GLU A 71 5.28 -13.90 13.42
CA GLU A 71 5.61 -15.17 12.77
C GLU A 71 5.02 -16.35 13.55
N VAL A 72 4.46 -17.31 12.82
CA VAL A 72 3.98 -18.58 13.34
C VAL A 72 4.66 -19.70 12.56
N VAL A 73 5.35 -20.58 13.27
CA VAL A 73 5.87 -21.82 12.69
C VAL A 73 4.78 -22.87 12.73
N ILE A 74 4.44 -23.39 11.57
CA ILE A 74 3.49 -24.47 11.37
C ILE A 74 4.30 -25.73 11.08
N ASP A 75 4.14 -26.75 11.92
CA ASP A 75 4.74 -28.07 11.73
C ASP A 75 3.67 -29.02 11.20
N VAL A 76 3.80 -29.42 9.94
CA VAL A 76 2.88 -30.36 9.29
C VAL A 76 3.48 -31.75 9.38
N VAL A 77 3.03 -32.51 10.38
CA VAL A 77 3.49 -33.89 10.58
C VAL A 77 3.15 -34.75 9.36
N GLY A 78 4.19 -35.27 8.70
CA GLY A 78 4.06 -36.15 7.54
C GLY A 78 4.09 -35.46 6.17
N ASP A 79 4.41 -34.17 6.10
CA ASP A 79 4.74 -33.51 4.82
C ASP A 79 6.07 -34.06 4.25
N VAL A 80 6.12 -34.27 2.93
CA VAL A 80 7.22 -34.92 2.19
C VAL A 80 8.05 -33.94 1.35
#